data_AF-A0A1Y4CS28-F1
#
_entry.id   AF-A0A1Y4CS28-F1
#
_cell.length_a   1.000
_cell.length_b   1.000
_cell.length_c   1.000
_cell.angle_alpha   90.00
_cell.angle_beta   90.00
_cell.angle_gamma   90.00
#
_symmetry.space_group_name_H-M   'P 1'
#
loop_
_entity.id
_entity.type
_entity.pdbx_description
1 polymer ?
#
loop_
_entity_poly.entity_id
_entity_poly.type
_entity_poly.pdbx_seq_one_letter_code
_entity_poly.pdbx_strand_id
1 'polypeptide(L)'
;MTADEIYKELKEEYWELRNIMINIAEKCIRDHKTLKNRHHFIPPTGSKKTYTTRKNKNNWTIEWHIISYSKNQDLSVLFLSYTTYVDRAGKTHYALLGTPNQFFPMLMSSHFLQRYRERYLDLHHINTGGMSPQAYFFMKNRRAQLVSYYPKNWTAEDKENKSVYYCTHGLYVLRWLREDFPLFITFLDETCLTEYKAHIFQSEKVSALFQKYINLSVHSKNKFDPIQRYSIAKQLIQIPNAKELLIDFFKRGKVRHPEDAEILDQAIQQFDKKWDSIVEYTQALDNNEGVKQQRDRLFQQYTDLLLYGKPKGDRTTDFERKELLNKMANPEKQLFIEHNNTDLFQIVMDKMKEFDQKVR
;
A
#
# COMPACT_ATOMS: atom_id res chain seq x y z
N MET A 1 11.20 -14.08 -28.06
CA MET A 1 11.22 -15.32 -27.24
C MET A 1 9.84 -15.62 -26.63
N THR A 2 9.54 -16.87 -26.29
CA THR A 2 8.36 -17.25 -25.48
C THR A 2 8.53 -16.82 -24.03
N ALA A 3 7.44 -16.83 -23.25
CA ALA A 3 7.51 -16.56 -21.81
C ALA A 3 8.49 -17.51 -21.08
N ASP A 4 8.50 -18.79 -21.44
CA ASP A 4 9.39 -19.78 -20.81
C ASP A 4 10.86 -19.58 -21.19
N GLU A 5 11.13 -19.22 -22.44
CA GLU A 5 12.48 -18.85 -22.90
C GLU A 5 12.99 -17.64 -22.12
N ILE A 6 12.16 -16.59 -21.98
CA ILE A 6 12.52 -15.39 -21.22
C ILE A 6 12.75 -15.75 -19.75
N TYR A 7 11.84 -16.51 -19.13
CA TYR A 7 11.94 -16.92 -17.74
C TYR A 7 13.24 -17.69 -17.47
N LYS A 8 13.61 -18.62 -18.36
CA LYS A 8 14.85 -19.39 -18.25
C LYS A 8 16.09 -18.49 -18.35
N GLU A 9 16.12 -17.58 -19.32
CA GLU A 9 17.23 -16.63 -19.45
C GLU A 9 17.36 -15.73 -18.22
N LEU A 10 16.25 -15.16 -17.74
CA LEU A 10 16.23 -14.33 -16.53
C LEU A 10 16.73 -15.09 -15.31
N LYS A 11 16.43 -16.40 -15.22
CA LYS A 11 16.91 -17.24 -14.12
C LYS A 11 18.42 -17.41 -14.16
N GLU A 12 18.98 -17.67 -15.34
CA GLU A 12 20.44 -17.78 -15.51
C GLU A 12 21.15 -16.46 -15.20
N GLU A 13 20.63 -15.33 -15.70
CA GLU A 13 21.17 -14.01 -15.43
C GLU A 13 21.03 -13.59 -13.96
N TYR A 14 19.92 -13.95 -13.31
CA TYR A 14 19.72 -13.70 -11.88
C TYR A 14 20.85 -14.33 -11.06
N TRP A 15 21.27 -15.56 -11.37
CA TRP A 15 22.36 -16.22 -10.63
C TRP A 15 23.71 -15.53 -10.81
N GLU A 16 23.97 -14.99 -12.01
CA GLU A 16 25.16 -14.17 -12.26
C GLU A 16 25.11 -12.85 -11.46
N LEU A 17 23.96 -12.17 -11.48
CA LEU A 17 23.78 -10.88 -10.82
C LEU A 17 23.64 -11.00 -9.31
N ARG A 18 23.26 -12.16 -8.77
CA ARG A 18 22.94 -12.35 -7.35
C ARG A 18 24.06 -11.88 -6.43
N ASN A 19 25.28 -12.34 -6.66
CA ASN A 19 26.43 -11.97 -5.83
C ASN A 19 26.77 -10.49 -5.94
N ILE A 20 26.56 -9.90 -7.12
CA ILE A 20 26.73 -8.46 -7.34
C ILE A 20 25.70 -7.69 -6.51
N MET A 21 24.43 -8.08 -6.58
CA MET A 21 23.33 -7.47 -5.82
C MET A 21 23.57 -7.59 -4.31
N ILE A 22 24.03 -8.75 -3.81
CA ILE A 22 24.41 -8.94 -2.39
C ILE A 22 25.52 -7.98 -1.99
N ASN A 23 26.60 -7.93 -2.77
CA ASN A 23 27.74 -7.06 -2.47
C ASN A 23 27.35 -5.58 -2.43
N ILE A 24 26.47 -5.13 -3.33
CA ILE A 24 25.93 -3.76 -3.31
C ILE A 24 25.07 -3.54 -2.06
N ALA A 25 24.18 -4.47 -1.73
CA ALA A 25 23.32 -4.38 -0.55
C ALA A 25 24.14 -4.30 0.75
N GLU A 26 25.12 -5.18 0.91
CA GLU A 26 26.01 -5.15 2.06
C GLU A 26 26.84 -3.88 2.12
N LYS A 27 27.38 -3.41 0.98
CA LYS A 27 28.12 -2.14 0.92
C LYS A 27 27.22 -0.97 1.33
N CYS A 28 25.98 -0.91 0.83
CA CYS A 28 25.01 0.11 1.20
C CYS A 28 24.76 0.13 2.72
N ILE A 29 24.58 -1.06 3.32
CA ILE A 29 24.39 -1.21 4.77
C ILE A 29 25.67 -0.80 5.53
N ARG A 30 26.86 -1.21 5.08
CA ARG A 30 28.14 -0.85 5.70
C ARG A 30 28.36 0.65 5.66
N ASP A 31 28.29 1.28 4.49
CA ASP A 31 28.49 2.72 4.30
C ASP A 31 27.51 3.52 5.19
N HIS A 32 26.26 3.05 5.33
CA HIS A 32 25.30 3.64 6.27
C HIS A 32 25.65 3.43 7.73
N LYS A 33 26.13 2.24 8.13
CA LYS A 33 26.62 2.00 9.48
C LYS A 33 27.85 2.84 9.82
N THR A 34 28.71 3.17 8.86
CA THR A 34 29.86 4.06 9.11
C THR A 34 29.41 5.51 9.32
N LEU A 35 28.36 5.93 8.60
CA LEU A 35 27.74 7.24 8.78
C LEU A 35 26.94 7.35 10.10
N LYS A 36 26.46 6.24 10.67
CA LYS A 36 25.85 6.14 12.01
C LYS A 36 26.67 6.81 13.12
N ASN A 37 28.00 6.81 12.99
CA ASN A 37 28.93 7.37 13.98
C ASN A 37 29.16 8.88 13.82
N ARG A 38 28.55 9.51 12.82
CA ARG A 38 28.61 10.96 12.60
C ARG A 38 27.17 11.44 12.55
N HIS A 39 26.69 12.16 13.57
CA HIS A 39 25.30 12.61 13.77
C HIS A 39 24.71 13.52 12.65
N HIS A 40 24.78 13.11 11.38
CA HIS A 40 24.31 13.89 10.24
C HIS A 40 23.09 13.23 9.62
N PHE A 41 22.08 14.05 9.37
CA PHE A 41 20.92 13.70 8.55
C PHE A 41 21.40 13.45 7.11
N ILE A 42 21.24 12.22 6.62
CA ILE A 42 21.55 11.90 5.21
C ILE A 42 20.23 12.06 4.42
N PRO A 43 20.16 12.94 3.41
CA PRO A 43 19.00 13.01 2.54
C PRO A 43 18.80 11.68 1.80
N PRO A 44 17.57 11.36 1.33
CA PRO A 44 17.31 10.15 0.56
C PRO A 44 18.29 10.05 -0.61
N THR A 45 19.23 9.11 -0.54
CA THR A 45 20.28 8.94 -1.53
C THR A 45 20.00 7.69 -2.33
N GLY A 46 20.01 7.86 -3.65
CA GLY A 46 19.87 6.81 -4.64
C GLY A 46 21.16 6.65 -5.42
N SER A 47 21.49 5.43 -5.79
CA SER A 47 22.59 5.15 -6.70
C SER A 47 22.17 4.12 -7.73
N LYS A 48 22.81 4.16 -8.89
CA LYS A 48 22.58 3.21 -9.97
C LYS A 48 23.89 2.78 -10.58
N LYS A 49 23.97 1.53 -11.04
CA LYS A 49 25.14 0.99 -11.73
C LYS A 49 24.74 -0.03 -12.78
N THR A 50 25.42 0.02 -13.92
CA THR A 50 25.20 -0.91 -15.04
C THR A 50 26.18 -2.07 -14.98
N TYR A 51 25.69 -3.27 -15.29
CA TYR A 51 26.42 -4.52 -15.34
C TYR A 51 26.05 -5.29 -16.60
N THR A 52 27.05 -5.82 -17.30
CA THR A 52 26.81 -6.64 -18.50
C THR A 52 26.93 -8.11 -18.13
N THR A 53 25.91 -8.91 -18.40
CA THR A 53 25.94 -10.37 -18.15
C THR A 53 26.91 -11.05 -19.10
N ARG A 54 27.58 -12.10 -18.63
CA ARG A 54 28.62 -12.80 -19.40
C ARG A 54 28.03 -13.62 -20.53
N LYS A 55 26.92 -14.31 -20.27
CA LYS A 55 26.33 -15.28 -21.20
C LYS A 55 25.54 -14.58 -22.31
N ASN A 56 24.54 -13.79 -21.92
CA ASN A 56 23.61 -13.17 -22.88
C ASN A 56 24.03 -11.75 -23.30
N LYS A 57 25.09 -11.20 -22.69
CA LYS A 57 25.60 -9.84 -22.97
C LYS A 57 24.55 -8.74 -22.76
N ASN A 58 23.55 -8.99 -21.91
CA ASN A 58 22.54 -8.00 -21.59
C ASN A 58 23.06 -6.99 -20.58
N ASN A 59 22.70 -5.73 -20.77
CA ASN A 59 23.05 -4.64 -19.86
C ASN A 59 21.96 -4.48 -18.81
N TRP A 60 22.27 -4.89 -17.59
CA TRP A 60 21.43 -4.75 -16.41
C TRP A 60 21.77 -3.48 -15.66
N THR A 61 20.77 -2.65 -15.41
CA THR A 61 20.87 -1.52 -14.49
C THR A 61 20.40 -1.96 -13.11
N ILE A 62 21.27 -1.84 -12.11
CA ILE A 62 20.94 -2.09 -10.71
C ILE A 62 20.83 -0.73 -10.03
N GLU A 63 19.66 -0.40 -9.51
CA GLU A 63 19.41 0.81 -8.73
C GLU A 63 19.03 0.48 -7.29
N TRP A 64 19.48 1.33 -6.37
CA TRP A 64 19.14 1.21 -4.97
C TRP A 64 18.91 2.56 -4.33
N HIS A 65 17.87 2.63 -3.50
CA HIS A 65 17.41 3.88 -2.90
C HIS A 65 17.03 3.67 -1.46
N ILE A 66 17.43 4.62 -0.61
CA ILE A 66 17.13 4.57 0.81
C ILE A 66 15.77 5.18 1.04
N ILE A 67 14.84 4.37 1.56
CA ILE A 67 13.43 4.73 1.68
C ILE A 67 13.11 5.26 3.07
N SER A 68 13.61 4.60 4.10
CA SER A 68 13.35 5.01 5.47
C SER A 68 14.40 4.47 6.43
N TYR A 69 14.52 5.19 7.54
CA TYR A 69 15.32 4.82 8.70
C TYR A 69 14.40 4.73 9.91
N SER A 70 14.38 3.58 10.59
CA SER A 70 13.60 3.42 11.81
C SER A 70 14.36 3.98 13.03
N LYS A 71 13.64 4.41 14.07
CA LYS A 71 14.25 4.77 15.37
C LYS A 71 15.00 3.59 16.01
N ASN A 72 14.67 2.36 15.61
CA ASN A 72 15.35 1.12 16.01
C ASN A 72 16.55 0.79 15.11
N GLN A 73 16.96 1.73 14.24
CA GLN A 73 18.14 1.63 13.38
C GLN A 73 17.99 0.64 12.21
N ASP A 74 16.75 0.30 11.83
CA ASP A 74 16.48 -0.50 10.65
C ASP A 74 16.51 0.37 9.40
N LEU A 75 17.38 0.01 8.45
CA LEU A 75 17.49 0.64 7.15
C LEU A 75 16.57 -0.07 6.16
N SER A 76 15.63 0.67 5.56
CA SER A 76 14.83 0.17 4.45
C SER A 76 15.40 0.69 3.14
N VAL A 77 15.87 -0.25 2.30
CA VAL A 77 16.42 0.05 0.97
C VAL A 77 15.52 -0.58 -0.08
N LEU A 78 15.20 0.19 -1.13
CA LEU A 78 14.66 -0.35 -2.36
C LEU A 78 15.84 -0.86 -3.18
N PHE A 79 15.76 -2.09 -3.64
CA PHE A 79 16.63 -2.61 -4.67
C PHE A 79 15.78 -2.95 -5.89
N LEU A 80 16.26 -2.60 -7.08
CA LEU A 80 15.64 -3.01 -8.33
C LEU A 80 16.73 -3.17 -9.38
N SER A 81 16.77 -4.34 -10.01
CA SER A 81 17.59 -4.59 -11.19
C SER A 81 16.68 -4.68 -12.40
N TYR A 82 17.05 -4.03 -13.50
CA TYR A 82 16.26 -4.10 -14.73
C TYR A 82 17.10 -4.07 -16.00
N THR A 83 16.56 -4.68 -17.05
CA THR A 83 17.07 -4.61 -18.41
C THR A 83 15.92 -4.62 -19.42
N THR A 84 16.21 -4.35 -20.69
CA THR A 84 15.22 -4.38 -21.78
C THR A 84 15.27 -5.71 -22.52
N TYR A 85 14.11 -6.27 -22.82
CA TYR A 85 13.94 -7.48 -23.62
C TYR A 85 12.96 -7.23 -24.76
N VAL A 86 13.13 -7.93 -25.88
CA VAL A 86 12.23 -7.85 -27.04
C VAL A 86 11.55 -9.21 -27.21
N ASP A 87 10.21 -9.22 -27.24
CA ASP A 87 9.45 -10.46 -27.45
C ASP A 87 9.45 -10.90 -28.93
N ARG A 88 8.83 -12.07 -29.22
CA ARG A 88 8.75 -12.57 -30.62
C ARG A 88 7.97 -11.62 -31.55
N ALA A 89 7.08 -10.79 -31.00
CA ALA A 89 6.29 -9.82 -31.74
C ALA A 89 7.02 -8.47 -31.91
N GLY A 90 8.29 -8.38 -31.50
CA GLY A 90 9.08 -7.15 -31.59
C GLY A 90 8.73 -6.11 -30.54
N LYS A 91 7.94 -6.44 -29.51
CA LYS A 91 7.60 -5.50 -28.44
C LYS A 91 8.69 -5.48 -27.38
N THR A 92 9.10 -4.28 -27.00
CA THR A 92 10.04 -4.06 -25.91
C THR A 92 9.33 -4.10 -24.56
N HIS A 93 9.87 -4.93 -23.68
CA HIS A 93 9.51 -5.05 -22.27
C HIS A 93 10.73 -4.77 -21.40
N TYR A 94 10.50 -4.40 -20.15
CA TYR A 94 11.51 -4.26 -19.12
C TYR A 94 11.43 -5.48 -18.22
N ALA A 95 12.49 -6.28 -18.18
CA ALA A 95 12.60 -7.36 -17.21
C ALA A 95 13.16 -6.80 -15.90
N LEU A 96 12.56 -7.21 -14.79
CA LEU A 96 12.83 -6.69 -13.46
C LEU A 96 13.16 -7.84 -12.51
N LEU A 97 14.13 -7.62 -11.62
CA LEU A 97 14.49 -8.49 -10.50
C LEU A 97 14.55 -7.65 -9.23
N GLY A 98 13.71 -8.00 -8.24
CA GLY A 98 13.47 -7.15 -7.07
C GLY A 98 14.46 -7.32 -5.91
N THR A 99 14.92 -8.54 -5.62
CA THR A 99 15.82 -8.77 -4.47
C THR A 99 16.87 -9.84 -4.75
N PRO A 100 18.04 -9.81 -4.09
CA PRO A 100 19.05 -10.87 -4.20
C PRO A 100 18.67 -12.18 -3.50
N ASN A 101 17.62 -12.17 -2.67
CA ASN A 101 17.25 -13.30 -1.82
C ASN A 101 16.20 -14.20 -2.47
N GLN A 102 15.48 -13.69 -3.47
CA GLN A 102 14.39 -14.40 -4.12
C GLN A 102 14.40 -14.12 -5.62
N PHE A 103 14.42 -15.20 -6.39
CA PHE A 103 14.16 -15.13 -7.82
C PHE A 103 12.66 -14.97 -8.04
N PHE A 104 12.25 -13.75 -8.37
CA PHE A 104 10.87 -13.42 -8.75
C PHE A 104 10.93 -12.43 -9.91
N PRO A 105 11.06 -12.92 -11.16
CA PRO A 105 11.15 -12.08 -12.33
C PRO A 105 9.80 -11.41 -12.60
N MET A 106 9.83 -10.18 -13.12
CA MET A 106 8.64 -9.50 -13.60
C MET A 106 8.92 -8.87 -14.95
N LEU A 107 7.93 -8.81 -15.83
CA LEU A 107 8.01 -8.03 -17.06
C LEU A 107 7.12 -6.80 -16.95
N MET A 108 7.61 -5.67 -17.40
CA MET A 108 6.83 -4.45 -17.50
C MET A 108 6.85 -3.97 -18.93
N SER A 109 5.68 -3.93 -19.57
CA SER A 109 5.61 -3.50 -20.96
C SER A 109 6.01 -2.03 -21.10
N SER A 110 6.59 -1.67 -22.25
CA SER A 110 6.81 -0.27 -22.63
C SER A 110 5.51 0.55 -22.55
N HIS A 111 4.38 -0.03 -22.94
CA HIS A 111 3.08 0.61 -22.85
C HIS A 111 2.68 0.96 -21.41
N PHE A 112 2.86 0.02 -20.47
CA PHE A 112 2.61 0.28 -19.05
C PHE A 112 3.41 1.46 -18.54
N LEU A 113 4.72 1.48 -18.83
CA LEU A 113 5.62 2.52 -18.34
C LEU A 113 5.35 3.88 -18.96
N GLN A 114 5.06 3.90 -20.26
CA GLN A 114 4.66 5.10 -20.96
C GLN A 114 3.40 5.70 -20.30
N ARG A 115 2.36 4.88 -20.10
CA ARG A 115 1.12 5.31 -19.43
C ARG A 115 1.38 5.81 -18.02
N TYR A 116 2.18 5.10 -17.23
CA TYR A 116 2.50 5.51 -15.86
C TYR A 116 3.25 6.84 -15.82
N ARG A 117 4.18 7.05 -16.75
CA ARG A 117 4.93 8.30 -16.87
C ARG A 117 4.02 9.45 -17.27
N GLU A 118 3.37 9.34 -18.42
CA GLU A 118 2.55 10.42 -19.00
C GLU A 118 1.37 10.80 -18.11
N ARG A 119 0.70 9.80 -17.51
CA ARG A 119 -0.58 10.01 -16.82
C ARG A 119 -0.47 10.19 -15.31
N TYR A 120 0.69 9.93 -14.73
CA TYR A 120 0.88 10.11 -13.28
C TYR A 120 2.11 10.94 -12.97
N LEU A 121 3.29 10.53 -13.44
CA LEU A 121 4.54 11.24 -13.09
C LEU A 121 4.58 12.64 -13.70
N ASP A 122 4.38 12.74 -15.01
CA ASP A 122 4.49 13.99 -15.76
C ASP A 122 3.29 14.89 -15.46
N LEU A 123 2.07 14.33 -15.45
CA LEU A 123 0.82 15.04 -15.17
C LEU A 123 0.83 15.73 -13.79
N HIS A 124 1.35 15.08 -12.75
CA HIS A 124 1.41 15.63 -11.40
C HIS A 124 2.76 16.26 -11.06
N HIS A 125 3.63 16.46 -12.05
CA HIS A 125 4.98 17.04 -11.88
C HIS A 125 5.79 16.38 -10.75
N ILE A 126 5.72 15.06 -10.66
CA ILE A 126 6.35 14.30 -9.58
C ILE A 126 7.86 14.29 -9.74
N ASN A 127 8.56 14.84 -8.76
CA ASN A 127 10.01 14.66 -8.63
C ASN A 127 10.31 13.23 -8.12
N THR A 128 10.90 12.40 -8.97
CA THR A 128 11.24 11.01 -8.62
C THR A 128 12.50 10.88 -7.77
N GLY A 129 13.22 11.97 -7.51
CA GLY A 129 14.48 11.94 -6.74
C GLY A 129 15.56 11.11 -7.43
N GLY A 130 15.54 11.04 -8.76
CA GLY A 130 16.49 10.27 -9.57
C GLY A 130 16.19 8.77 -9.71
N MET A 131 15.08 8.28 -9.15
CA MET A 131 14.59 6.90 -9.38
C MET A 131 14.14 6.72 -10.83
N SER A 132 14.34 5.51 -11.37
CA SER A 132 13.64 5.10 -12.58
C SER A 132 12.11 5.09 -12.35
N PRO A 133 11.28 5.27 -13.40
CA PRO A 133 9.83 5.13 -13.27
C PRO A 133 9.39 3.78 -12.70
N GLN A 134 10.10 2.70 -13.03
CA GLN A 134 9.88 1.35 -12.50
C GLN A 134 10.10 1.32 -10.97
N ALA A 135 11.27 1.78 -10.50
CA ALA A 135 11.59 1.83 -9.07
C ALA A 135 10.61 2.71 -8.31
N TYR A 136 10.28 3.88 -8.86
CA TYR A 136 9.34 4.79 -8.23
C TYR A 136 7.95 4.15 -8.10
N PHE A 137 7.46 3.46 -9.15
CA PHE A 137 6.21 2.72 -9.11
C PHE A 137 6.20 1.68 -7.99
N PHE A 138 7.18 0.78 -7.93
CA PHE A 138 7.22 -0.27 -6.90
C PHE A 138 7.41 0.28 -5.50
N MET A 139 8.18 1.35 -5.32
CA MET A 139 8.37 1.97 -4.02
C MET A 139 7.06 2.52 -3.46
N LYS A 140 6.26 3.22 -4.28
CA LYS A 140 5.05 3.89 -3.81
C LYS A 140 3.81 2.99 -3.81
N ASN A 141 3.83 1.90 -4.57
CA ASN A 141 2.69 0.99 -4.74
C ASN A 141 2.89 -0.39 -4.08
N ARG A 142 3.73 -0.49 -3.03
CA ARG A 142 4.00 -1.75 -2.29
C ARG A 142 2.77 -2.44 -1.69
N ARG A 143 1.67 -1.69 -1.52
CA ARG A 143 0.43 -2.16 -0.91
C ARG A 143 -0.68 -2.27 -1.94
N ALA A 144 -0.34 -2.65 -3.17
CA ALA A 144 -1.35 -2.90 -4.19
C ALA A 144 -2.28 -4.05 -3.76
N GLN A 145 -3.57 -3.90 -4.05
CA GLN A 145 -4.62 -4.84 -3.68
C GLN A 145 -5.29 -5.36 -4.94
N LEU A 146 -5.63 -6.64 -4.96
CA LEU A 146 -6.35 -7.25 -6.06
C LEU A 146 -7.80 -6.75 -6.07
N VAL A 147 -8.26 -6.23 -7.19
CA VAL A 147 -9.62 -5.69 -7.36
C VAL A 147 -10.56 -6.83 -7.70
N SER A 148 -11.74 -6.87 -7.07
CA SER A 148 -12.82 -7.82 -7.39
C SER A 148 -13.64 -7.37 -8.60
N TYR A 149 -12.96 -7.04 -9.69
CA TYR A 149 -13.55 -6.55 -10.93
C TYR A 149 -12.89 -7.18 -12.16
N TYR A 150 -13.73 -7.63 -13.09
CA TYR A 150 -13.33 -8.03 -14.43
C TYR A 150 -14.03 -7.15 -15.47
N PRO A 151 -13.28 -6.55 -16.41
CA PRO A 151 -13.87 -5.88 -17.57
C PRO A 151 -14.85 -6.77 -18.32
N LYS A 152 -16.00 -6.22 -18.71
CA LYS A 152 -17.07 -6.97 -19.39
C LYS A 152 -16.62 -7.61 -20.71
N ASN A 153 -15.63 -7.02 -21.36
CA ASN A 153 -15.06 -7.49 -22.61
C ASN A 153 -13.94 -8.52 -22.44
N TRP A 154 -13.60 -8.94 -21.21
CA TRP A 154 -12.63 -10.01 -20.99
C TRP A 154 -13.23 -11.37 -21.29
N THR A 155 -12.48 -12.14 -22.09
CA THR A 155 -12.77 -13.55 -22.38
C THR A 155 -12.56 -14.44 -21.14
N ALA A 156 -12.89 -15.73 -21.23
CA ALA A 156 -12.60 -16.68 -20.16
C ALA A 156 -11.08 -16.79 -19.89
N GLU A 157 -10.26 -16.89 -20.94
CA GLU A 157 -8.79 -16.89 -20.85
C GLU A 157 -8.26 -15.63 -20.15
N ASP A 158 -8.85 -14.47 -20.45
CA ASP A 158 -8.47 -13.21 -19.81
C ASP A 158 -8.78 -13.22 -18.31
N LYS A 159 -9.93 -13.74 -17.90
CA LYS A 159 -10.31 -13.80 -16.48
C LYS A 159 -9.45 -14.79 -15.69
N GLU A 160 -8.96 -15.84 -16.34
CA GLU A 160 -8.05 -16.82 -15.75
C GLU A 160 -6.64 -16.24 -15.58
N ASN A 161 -6.13 -15.54 -16.60
CA ASN A 161 -4.72 -15.16 -16.64
C ASN A 161 -4.45 -13.69 -16.32
N LYS A 162 -5.46 -12.81 -16.30
CA LYS A 162 -5.30 -11.38 -16.02
C LYS A 162 -5.90 -11.01 -14.68
N SER A 163 -5.34 -9.97 -14.09
CA SER A 163 -5.79 -9.44 -12.82
C SER A 163 -5.67 -7.92 -12.80
N VAL A 164 -6.64 -7.26 -12.18
CA VAL A 164 -6.63 -5.81 -11.98
C VAL A 164 -6.25 -5.53 -10.54
N TYR A 165 -5.28 -4.64 -10.34
CA TYR A 165 -4.85 -4.24 -9.00
C TYR A 165 -5.10 -2.76 -8.80
N TYR A 166 -5.54 -2.43 -7.60
CA TYR A 166 -5.63 -1.10 -7.05
C TYR A 166 -4.34 -0.76 -6.33
N CYS A 167 -3.82 0.44 -6.55
CA CYS A 167 -2.68 0.97 -5.83
C CYS A 167 -2.85 2.47 -5.56
N THR A 168 -1.94 3.03 -4.77
CA THR A 168 -1.97 4.45 -4.38
C THR A 168 -2.09 5.39 -5.57
N HIS A 169 -1.48 5.04 -6.70
CA HIS A 169 -1.41 5.91 -7.89
C HIS A 169 -2.55 5.68 -8.90
N GLY A 170 -3.29 4.57 -8.81
CA GLY A 170 -4.26 4.19 -9.83
C GLY A 170 -4.57 2.69 -9.86
N LEU A 171 -5.14 2.23 -10.97
CA LEU A 171 -5.32 0.83 -11.28
C LEU A 171 -4.24 0.36 -12.25
N TYR A 172 -3.88 -0.91 -12.18
CA TYR A 172 -3.09 -1.55 -13.23
C TYR A 172 -3.58 -2.95 -13.55
N VAL A 173 -3.27 -3.39 -14.76
CA VAL A 173 -3.57 -4.74 -15.23
C VAL A 173 -2.27 -5.50 -15.38
N LEU A 174 -2.21 -6.69 -14.78
CA LEU A 174 -1.20 -7.70 -15.10
C LEU A 174 -1.82 -8.88 -15.85
N ARG A 175 -0.96 -9.61 -16.54
CA ARG A 175 -1.18 -10.97 -16.99
C ARG A 175 -0.14 -11.87 -16.35
N TRP A 176 -0.56 -12.96 -15.74
CA TRP A 176 0.33 -14.03 -15.33
C TRP A 176 0.76 -14.79 -16.58
N LEU A 177 2.05 -14.78 -16.87
CA LEU A 177 2.62 -15.63 -17.93
C LEU A 177 2.89 -17.04 -17.39
N ARG A 178 3.15 -17.12 -16.09
CA ARG A 178 3.31 -18.31 -15.23
C ARG A 178 2.88 -17.90 -13.81
N GLU A 179 2.74 -18.87 -12.90
CA GLU A 179 2.39 -18.61 -11.49
C GLU A 179 3.29 -17.58 -10.79
N ASP A 180 4.57 -17.53 -11.16
CA ASP A 180 5.59 -16.67 -10.56
C ASP A 180 6.18 -15.64 -11.52
N PHE A 181 5.49 -15.38 -12.65
CA PHE A 181 6.01 -14.50 -13.70
C PHE A 181 4.94 -13.53 -14.24
N PRO A 182 4.72 -12.39 -13.57
CA PRO A 182 3.73 -11.40 -14.00
C PRO A 182 4.27 -10.46 -15.08
N LEU A 183 3.39 -10.13 -16.04
CA LEU A 183 3.56 -9.08 -17.04
C LEU A 183 2.62 -7.91 -16.74
N PHE A 184 3.18 -6.72 -16.46
CA PHE A 184 2.44 -5.47 -16.30
C PHE A 184 2.07 -4.91 -17.69
N ILE A 185 0.78 -4.94 -18.03
CA ILE A 185 0.27 -4.64 -19.37
C ILE A 185 -0.04 -3.15 -19.54
N THR A 186 -0.79 -2.57 -18.59
CA THR A 186 -1.21 -1.17 -18.68
C THR A 186 -1.44 -0.58 -17.29
N PHE A 187 -1.19 0.72 -17.20
CA PHE A 187 -1.51 1.54 -16.04
C PHE A 187 -2.70 2.45 -16.39
N LEU A 188 -3.59 2.65 -15.42
CA LEU A 188 -4.77 3.48 -15.50
C LEU A 188 -4.76 4.40 -14.26
N ASP A 189 -4.36 5.65 -14.43
CA ASP A 189 -4.38 6.69 -13.39
C ASP A 189 -5.82 7.04 -12.99
N GLU A 190 -6.03 7.59 -11.78
CA GLU A 190 -7.36 7.99 -11.27
C GLU A 190 -8.08 8.98 -12.19
N THR A 191 -7.35 9.85 -12.92
CA THR A 191 -7.94 10.96 -13.69
C THR A 191 -8.31 10.62 -15.14
N CYS A 192 -7.70 9.59 -15.75
CA CYS A 192 -8.05 9.14 -17.11
C CYS A 192 -8.85 7.82 -17.11
N LEU A 193 -9.60 7.55 -16.04
CA LEU A 193 -10.55 6.46 -15.97
C LEU A 193 -11.86 6.87 -16.65
N THR A 194 -12.42 5.99 -17.48
CA THR A 194 -13.85 6.06 -17.81
C THR A 194 -14.65 6.12 -16.51
N GLU A 195 -15.79 6.80 -16.46
CA GLU A 195 -16.62 6.96 -15.24
C GLU A 195 -16.75 5.66 -14.43
N TYR A 196 -16.98 4.54 -15.12
CA TYR A 196 -17.09 3.23 -14.49
C TYR A 196 -15.79 2.73 -13.81
N LYS A 197 -14.63 2.98 -14.41
CA LYS A 197 -13.32 2.65 -13.83
C LYS A 197 -12.99 3.59 -12.67
N ALA A 198 -13.39 4.87 -12.76
CA ALA A 198 -13.27 5.82 -11.67
C ALA A 198 -14.10 5.37 -10.46
N HIS A 199 -15.34 4.90 -10.70
CA HIS A 199 -16.19 4.30 -9.67
C HIS A 199 -15.52 3.11 -8.99
N ILE A 200 -14.93 2.19 -9.77
CA ILE A 200 -14.19 1.05 -9.22
C ILE A 200 -13.02 1.54 -8.36
N PHE A 201 -12.20 2.47 -8.87
CA PHE A 201 -11.08 3.01 -8.11
C PHE A 201 -11.51 3.66 -6.80
N GLN A 202 -12.57 4.50 -6.80
CA GLN A 202 -13.10 5.10 -5.58
C GLN A 202 -13.63 4.04 -4.61
N SER A 203 -14.33 3.03 -5.13
CA SER A 203 -14.88 1.94 -4.32
C SER A 203 -13.78 1.11 -3.64
N GLU A 204 -12.68 0.80 -4.33
CA GLU A 204 -11.50 0.14 -3.74
C GLU A 204 -10.79 1.03 -2.70
N LYS A 205 -10.67 2.34 -2.99
CA LYS A 205 -10.09 3.32 -2.06
C LYS A 205 -10.86 3.41 -0.74
N VAL A 206 -12.19 3.48 -0.82
CA VAL A 206 -13.06 3.50 0.36
C VAL A 206 -12.97 2.16 1.11
N SER A 207 -12.97 1.02 0.40
CA SER A 207 -12.79 -0.31 0.99
C SER A 207 -11.47 -0.43 1.77
N ALA A 208 -10.36 0.03 1.17
CA ALA A 208 -9.05 0.01 1.82
C ALA A 208 -8.99 0.89 3.09
N LEU A 209 -9.66 2.05 3.09
CA LEU A 209 -9.80 2.89 4.27
C LEU A 209 -10.68 2.23 5.34
N PHE A 210 -11.80 1.63 4.92
CA PHE A 210 -12.70 0.92 5.81
C PHE A 210 -12.00 -0.27 6.47
N GLN A 211 -11.21 -1.04 5.72
CA GLN A 211 -10.41 -2.12 6.28
C GLN A 211 -9.40 -1.64 7.34
N LYS A 212 -8.81 -0.45 7.18
CA LYS A 212 -7.96 0.15 8.24
C LYS A 212 -8.77 0.50 9.47
N TYR A 213 -9.95 1.12 9.30
CA TYR A 213 -10.89 1.41 10.39
C TYR A 213 -11.24 0.13 11.16
N ILE A 214 -11.52 -0.95 10.42
CA ILE A 214 -11.83 -2.28 10.94
C ILE A 214 -10.66 -2.84 11.75
N ASN A 215 -9.45 -2.83 11.21
CA ASN A 215 -8.29 -3.44 11.85
C ASN A 215 -7.91 -2.78 13.18
N LEU A 216 -8.24 -1.50 13.38
CA LEU A 216 -8.04 -0.79 14.65
C LEU A 216 -9.02 -1.21 15.75
N SER A 217 -10.04 -2.00 15.43
CA SER A 217 -11.04 -2.46 16.38
C SER A 217 -10.87 -3.91 16.83
N VAL A 218 -10.25 -4.78 16.02
CA VAL A 218 -10.24 -6.23 16.28
C VAL A 218 -8.90 -6.75 16.83
N HIS A 219 -7.81 -5.97 16.86
CA HIS A 219 -6.51 -6.51 17.28
C HIS A 219 -5.87 -5.85 18.49
N SER A 220 -5.90 -6.64 19.57
CA SER A 220 -5.09 -6.61 20.77
C SER A 220 -5.54 -5.65 21.87
N LYS A 221 -5.58 -6.19 23.09
CA LYS A 221 -5.68 -5.51 24.38
C LYS A 221 -4.67 -4.36 24.59
N ASN A 222 -3.85 -4.00 23.58
CA ASN A 222 -2.78 -3.00 23.59
C ASN A 222 -2.69 -2.09 22.33
N LYS A 223 -3.62 -2.12 21.35
CA LYS A 223 -3.54 -1.28 20.12
C LYS A 223 -4.85 -0.60 19.68
N PHE A 224 -5.85 -0.51 20.56
CA PHE A 224 -7.00 0.35 20.28
C PHE A 224 -6.55 1.81 20.33
N ASP A 225 -6.51 2.47 19.17
CA ASP A 225 -6.20 3.89 19.03
C ASP A 225 -7.48 4.63 18.58
N PRO A 226 -8.24 5.22 19.53
CA PRO A 226 -9.49 5.90 19.23
C PRO A 226 -9.29 7.12 18.33
N ILE A 227 -8.17 7.83 18.47
CA ILE A 227 -7.84 9.01 17.69
C ILE A 227 -7.60 8.62 16.22
N GLN A 228 -6.80 7.56 16.01
CA GLN A 228 -6.55 7.06 14.66
C GLN A 228 -7.83 6.50 14.02
N ARG A 229 -8.67 5.82 14.81
CA ARG A 229 -9.95 5.27 14.33
C ARG A 229 -10.94 6.38 13.96
N TYR A 230 -11.06 7.43 14.78
CA TYR A 230 -11.85 8.63 14.48
C TYR A 230 -11.31 9.35 13.24
N SER A 231 -9.99 9.53 13.11
CA SER A 231 -9.39 10.15 11.93
C SER A 231 -9.73 9.41 10.63
N ILE A 232 -9.72 8.08 10.65
CA ILE A 232 -10.10 7.27 9.49
C ILE A 232 -11.61 7.34 9.24
N ALA A 233 -12.44 7.29 10.29
CA ALA A 233 -13.90 7.45 10.16
C ALA A 233 -14.26 8.78 9.52
N LYS A 234 -13.60 9.87 9.94
CA LYS A 234 -13.76 11.20 9.35
C LYS A 234 -13.35 11.23 7.88
N GLN A 235 -12.22 10.63 7.52
CA GLN A 235 -11.81 10.49 6.12
C GLN A 235 -12.83 9.71 5.29
N LEU A 236 -13.42 8.65 5.84
CA LEU A 236 -14.45 7.85 5.16
C LEU A 236 -15.71 8.66 4.90
N ILE A 237 -16.22 9.38 5.90
CA ILE A 237 -17.48 10.15 5.79
C ILE A 237 -17.31 11.37 4.88
N GLN A 238 -16.09 11.92 4.77
CA GLN A 238 -15.79 13.03 3.87
C GLN A 238 -15.75 12.62 2.38
N ILE A 239 -15.67 11.32 2.07
CA ILE A 239 -15.73 10.85 0.68
C ILE A 239 -17.20 10.86 0.23
N PRO A 240 -17.54 11.56 -0.87
CA PRO A 240 -18.90 11.55 -1.40
C PRO A 240 -19.35 10.13 -1.73
N ASN A 241 -20.58 9.78 -1.32
CA ASN A 241 -21.19 8.47 -1.56
C ASN A 241 -20.37 7.28 -1.03
N ALA A 242 -19.59 7.46 0.04
CA ALA A 242 -18.74 6.40 0.60
C ALA A 242 -19.52 5.14 1.00
N LYS A 243 -20.76 5.32 1.50
CA LYS A 243 -21.67 4.23 1.87
C LYS A 243 -22.01 3.38 0.65
N GLU A 244 -22.47 4.02 -0.41
CA GLU A 244 -22.86 3.40 -1.68
C GLU A 244 -21.65 2.72 -2.33
N LEU A 245 -20.49 3.37 -2.30
CA LEU A 245 -19.22 2.83 -2.82
C LEU A 245 -18.79 1.54 -2.09
N LEU A 246 -19.00 1.46 -0.77
CA LEU A 246 -18.72 0.23 0.00
C LEU A 246 -19.74 -0.86 -0.26
N ILE A 247 -21.03 -0.53 -0.33
CA ILE A 247 -22.07 -1.49 -0.68
C ILE A 247 -21.81 -2.09 -2.08
N ASP A 248 -21.43 -1.25 -3.04
CA ASP A 248 -21.07 -1.69 -4.39
C ASP A 248 -19.81 -2.57 -4.38
N PHE A 249 -18.81 -2.26 -3.54
CA PHE A 249 -17.65 -3.13 -3.35
C PHE A 249 -18.07 -4.54 -2.90
N PHE A 250 -18.92 -4.63 -1.87
CA PHE A 250 -19.40 -5.92 -1.36
C PHE A 250 -20.25 -6.68 -2.40
N LYS A 251 -21.11 -5.97 -3.14
CA LYS A 251 -21.89 -6.57 -4.24
C LYS A 251 -21.00 -7.15 -5.33
N ARG A 252 -19.90 -6.47 -5.69
CA ARG A 252 -18.93 -7.01 -6.67
C ARG A 252 -18.20 -8.25 -6.13
N GLY A 253 -17.94 -8.31 -4.83
CA GLY A 253 -17.43 -9.52 -4.17
C GLY A 253 -18.26 -10.77 -4.47
N LYS A 254 -19.60 -10.64 -4.50
CA LYS A 254 -20.52 -11.77 -4.80
C LYS A 254 -20.36 -12.34 -6.21
N VAL A 255 -20.02 -11.49 -7.18
CA VAL A 255 -19.82 -11.92 -8.57
C VAL A 255 -18.58 -12.83 -8.67
N ARG A 256 -17.59 -12.59 -7.81
CA ARG A 256 -16.32 -13.33 -7.79
C ARG A 256 -16.39 -14.58 -6.92
N HIS A 257 -17.13 -14.50 -5.82
CA HIS A 257 -17.33 -15.57 -4.85
C HIS A 257 -18.84 -15.84 -4.67
N PRO A 258 -19.51 -16.43 -5.67
CA PRO A 258 -20.94 -16.73 -5.58
C PRO A 258 -21.28 -17.66 -4.40
N GLU A 259 -20.32 -18.48 -3.96
CA GLU A 259 -20.41 -19.33 -2.77
C GLU A 259 -20.60 -18.55 -1.47
N ASP A 260 -20.13 -17.30 -1.40
CA ASP A 260 -20.22 -16.44 -0.22
C ASP A 260 -21.37 -15.41 -0.35
N ALA A 261 -22.26 -15.54 -1.35
CA ALA A 261 -23.28 -14.54 -1.68
C ALA A 261 -24.22 -14.21 -0.51
N GLU A 262 -24.70 -15.23 0.21
CA GLU A 262 -25.61 -15.06 1.35
C GLU A 262 -24.92 -14.36 2.54
N ILE A 263 -23.65 -14.68 2.78
CA ILE A 263 -22.83 -14.04 3.83
C ILE A 263 -22.60 -12.57 3.47
N LEU A 264 -22.31 -12.28 2.20
CA LEU A 264 -22.14 -10.91 1.72
C LEU A 264 -23.44 -10.11 1.78
N ASP A 265 -24.61 -10.73 1.55
CA ASP A 265 -25.91 -10.09 1.78
C ASP A 265 -26.12 -9.68 3.23
N GLN A 266 -25.83 -10.58 4.16
CA GLN A 266 -25.92 -10.29 5.59
C GLN A 266 -24.94 -9.18 6.00
N ALA A 267 -23.71 -9.21 5.48
CA ALA A 267 -22.70 -8.17 5.74
C ALA A 267 -23.15 -6.80 5.22
N ILE A 268 -23.73 -6.73 4.02
CA ILE A 268 -24.27 -5.50 3.44
C ILE A 268 -25.40 -4.96 4.31
N GLN A 269 -26.37 -5.79 4.69
CA GLN A 269 -27.50 -5.35 5.53
C GLN A 269 -27.05 -4.84 6.90
N GLN A 270 -26.06 -5.48 7.51
CA GLN A 270 -25.53 -5.06 8.80
C GLN A 270 -24.69 -3.79 8.69
N PHE A 271 -23.88 -3.67 7.64
CA PHE A 271 -23.14 -2.45 7.34
C PHE A 271 -24.07 -1.26 7.12
N ASP A 272 -25.12 -1.44 6.32
CA ASP A 272 -26.10 -0.40 5.99
C ASP A 272 -26.76 0.18 7.24
N LYS A 273 -27.14 -0.68 8.19
CA LYS A 273 -27.70 -0.28 9.50
C LYS A 273 -26.70 0.40 10.43
N LYS A 274 -25.40 0.08 10.32
CA LYS A 274 -24.34 0.57 11.20
C LYS A 274 -23.66 1.83 10.69
N TRP A 275 -23.77 2.12 9.40
CA TRP A 275 -23.15 3.30 8.78
C TRP A 275 -23.58 4.59 9.47
N ASP A 276 -24.89 4.72 9.74
CA ASP A 276 -25.44 5.92 10.36
C ASP A 276 -24.87 6.12 11.78
N SER A 277 -24.65 5.04 12.54
CA SER A 277 -23.96 5.11 13.84
C SER A 277 -22.50 5.55 13.73
N ILE A 278 -21.79 5.21 12.64
CA ILE A 278 -20.41 5.70 12.40
C ILE A 278 -20.43 7.21 12.13
N VAL A 279 -21.42 7.67 11.34
CA VAL A 279 -21.63 9.09 11.04
C VAL A 279 -21.97 9.87 12.31
N GLU A 280 -22.98 9.42 13.04
CA GLU A 280 -23.45 10.03 14.29
C GLU A 280 -22.33 10.10 15.33
N TYR A 281 -21.57 9.02 15.54
CA TYR A 281 -20.42 9.00 16.44
C TYR A 281 -19.36 10.04 16.05
N THR A 282 -19.04 10.13 14.75
CA THR A 282 -18.03 11.08 14.25
C THR A 282 -18.50 12.52 14.40
N GLN A 283 -19.78 12.80 14.13
CA GLN A 283 -20.40 14.11 14.31
C GLN A 283 -20.51 14.50 15.78
N ALA A 284 -20.87 13.56 16.67
CA ALA A 284 -20.93 13.79 18.11
C ALA A 284 -19.56 14.19 18.68
N LEU A 285 -18.48 13.56 18.20
CA LEU A 285 -17.11 13.96 18.56
C LEU A 285 -16.73 15.34 17.99
N ASP A 286 -17.19 15.69 16.79
CA ASP A 286 -16.96 17.02 16.21
C ASP A 286 -17.73 18.14 16.94
N ASN A 287 -18.92 17.83 17.46
CA ASN A 287 -19.82 18.76 18.14
C ASN A 287 -19.56 18.87 19.66
N ASN A 288 -18.82 17.94 20.26
CA ASN A 288 -18.47 18.02 21.67
C ASN A 288 -17.28 18.98 21.87
N GLU A 289 -17.60 20.27 22.10
CA GLU A 289 -16.59 21.31 22.35
C GLU A 289 -15.68 20.97 23.54
N GLY A 290 -16.18 20.26 24.56
CA GLY A 290 -15.37 19.82 25.70
C GLY A 290 -14.28 18.82 25.31
N VAL A 291 -14.62 17.84 24.47
CA VAL A 291 -13.66 16.86 23.92
C VAL A 291 -12.68 17.53 22.96
N LYS A 292 -13.16 18.46 22.11
CA LYS A 292 -12.33 19.23 21.19
C LYS A 292 -11.32 20.11 21.94
N GLN A 293 -11.77 20.88 22.93
CA GLN A 293 -10.91 21.74 23.76
C GLN A 293 -9.92 20.92 24.60
N GLN A 294 -10.33 19.77 25.14
CA GLN A 294 -9.45 18.89 25.90
C GLN A 294 -8.41 18.21 25.01
N ARG A 295 -8.79 17.76 23.80
CA ARG A 295 -7.87 17.22 22.78
C ARG A 295 -6.87 18.28 22.35
N ASP A 296 -7.33 19.47 22.01
CA ASP A 296 -6.46 20.55 21.52
C ASP A 296 -5.49 21.03 22.63
N ARG A 297 -5.94 21.07 23.90
CA ARG A 297 -5.05 21.30 25.07
C ARG A 297 -4.00 20.21 25.24
N LEU A 298 -4.39 18.93 25.17
CA LEU A 298 -3.45 17.81 25.31
C LEU A 298 -2.48 17.73 24.12
N PHE A 299 -2.94 18.06 22.91
CA PHE A 299 -2.11 18.14 21.71
C PHE A 299 -1.09 19.28 21.80
N GLN A 300 -1.50 20.44 22.33
CA GLN A 300 -0.60 21.55 22.61
C GLN A 300 0.46 21.16 23.65
N GLN A 301 0.06 20.53 24.76
CA GLN A 301 1.00 20.03 25.79
C GLN A 301 1.99 19.00 25.22
N TYR A 302 1.54 18.12 24.35
CA TYR A 302 2.41 17.15 23.67
C TYR A 302 3.37 17.82 22.69
N THR A 303 2.91 18.84 21.97
CA THR A 303 3.72 19.62 21.02
C THR A 303 4.77 20.44 21.76
N ASP A 304 4.42 21.06 22.89
CA ASP A 304 5.34 21.80 23.75
C ASP A 304 6.40 20.86 24.36
N LEU A 305 6.03 19.63 24.74
CA LEU A 305 6.98 18.57 25.16
C LEU A 305 7.88 18.07 24.02
N LEU A 306 7.48 18.21 22.76
CA LEU A 306 8.29 17.87 21.60
C LEU A 306 9.24 18.99 21.20
N LEU A 307 8.82 20.24 21.33
CA LEU A 307 9.56 21.44 20.93
C LEU A 307 10.50 21.96 22.03
N TYR A 308 10.08 21.86 23.29
CA TYR A 308 10.77 22.45 24.45
C TYR A 308 11.15 21.43 25.52
N GLY A 309 10.73 20.17 25.38
CA GLY A 309 11.11 19.08 26.28
C GLY A 309 12.57 18.62 26.09
N LYS A 310 13.15 18.03 27.13
CA LYS A 310 14.50 17.44 27.10
C LYS A 310 14.65 16.40 25.97
N PRO A 311 15.89 16.14 25.50
CA PRO A 311 16.15 15.21 24.41
C PRO A 311 15.59 13.81 24.69
N LYS A 312 15.21 13.13 23.62
CA LYS A 312 14.62 11.78 23.66
C LYS A 312 15.60 10.79 24.30
N GLY A 313 15.17 10.08 25.35
CA GLY A 313 16.02 9.20 26.17
C GLY A 313 15.97 9.51 27.68
N ASP A 314 15.43 10.66 28.08
CA ASP A 314 15.06 10.92 29.47
C ASP A 314 13.77 10.15 29.80
N ARG A 315 13.87 9.13 30.68
CA ARG A 315 12.78 8.21 31.04
C ARG A 315 11.54 8.95 31.55
N THR A 316 11.72 10.11 32.16
CA THR A 316 10.67 10.95 32.74
C THR A 316 9.80 11.57 31.63
N THR A 317 10.44 12.20 30.65
CA THR A 317 9.76 12.85 29.52
C THR A 317 9.07 11.86 28.57
N ASP A 318 9.65 10.66 28.39
CA ASP A 318 9.04 9.61 27.56
C ASP A 318 7.85 8.92 28.26
N PHE A 319 7.86 8.84 29.60
CA PHE A 319 6.71 8.41 30.40
C PHE A 319 5.57 9.43 30.31
N GLU A 320 5.86 10.72 30.50
CA GLU A 320 4.89 11.81 30.40
C GLU A 320 4.25 11.90 29.00
N ARG A 321 5.04 11.73 27.93
CA ARG A 321 4.52 11.64 26.56
C ARG A 321 3.56 10.47 26.38
N LYS A 322 3.90 9.30 26.93
CA LYS A 322 3.05 8.10 26.85
C LYS A 322 1.78 8.24 27.69
N GLU A 323 1.87 8.88 28.85
CA GLU A 323 0.73 9.18 29.70
C GLU A 323 -0.22 10.19 29.06
N LEU A 324 0.29 11.24 28.43
CA LEU A 324 -0.51 12.22 27.68
C LEU A 324 -1.23 11.57 26.49
N LEU A 325 -0.56 10.71 25.72
CA LEU A 325 -1.20 9.93 24.65
C LEU A 325 -2.32 9.02 25.19
N ASN A 326 -2.10 8.38 26.34
CA ASN A 326 -3.14 7.56 27.00
C ASN A 326 -4.31 8.41 27.52
N LYS A 327 -4.05 9.62 28.03
CA LYS A 327 -5.09 10.55 28.48
C LYS A 327 -5.90 11.11 27.31
N MET A 328 -5.27 11.40 26.17
CA MET A 328 -5.99 11.77 24.93
C MET A 328 -6.93 10.65 24.48
N ALA A 329 -6.54 9.39 24.65
CA ALA A 329 -7.36 8.25 24.29
C ALA A 329 -8.57 8.01 25.23
N ASN A 330 -8.57 8.52 26.46
CA ASN A 330 -9.53 8.10 27.50
C ASN A 330 -10.96 8.71 27.37
N PRO A 331 -11.14 10.01 27.11
CA PRO A 331 -12.46 10.62 26.89
C PRO A 331 -13.14 10.09 25.62
N GLU A 332 -12.36 9.91 24.54
CA GLU A 332 -12.83 9.34 23.29
C GLU A 332 -13.21 7.85 23.45
N LYS A 333 -12.48 7.12 24.30
CA LYS A 333 -12.77 5.73 24.66
C LYS A 333 -14.05 5.59 25.51
N GLN A 334 -14.35 6.53 26.40
CA GLN A 334 -15.61 6.53 27.17
C GLN A 334 -16.81 6.79 26.26
N LEU A 335 -16.77 7.85 25.43
CA LEU A 335 -17.80 8.11 24.42
C LEU A 335 -17.96 6.95 23.43
N PHE A 336 -16.86 6.29 23.09
CA PHE A 336 -16.87 5.07 22.26
C PHE A 336 -17.60 3.90 22.94
N ILE A 337 -17.35 3.64 24.22
CA ILE A 337 -18.01 2.57 24.98
C ILE A 337 -19.52 2.85 25.10
N GLU A 338 -19.91 4.11 25.27
CA GLU A 338 -21.31 4.52 25.38
C GLU A 338 -22.09 4.36 24.06
N HIS A 339 -21.43 4.55 22.91
CA HIS A 339 -22.07 4.51 21.59
C HIS A 339 -21.87 3.19 20.82
N ASN A 340 -20.98 2.30 21.26
CA ASN A 340 -20.74 1.00 20.62
C ASN A 340 -21.04 -0.17 21.55
N ASN A 341 -22.28 -0.68 21.49
CA ASN A 341 -22.60 -2.02 21.99
C ASN A 341 -21.82 -3.08 21.17
N THR A 342 -20.93 -3.78 21.86
CA THR A 342 -19.73 -4.45 21.33
C THR A 342 -19.96 -5.78 20.61
N ASP A 343 -21.12 -6.43 20.78
CA ASP A 343 -21.26 -7.85 20.39
C ASP A 343 -21.50 -8.07 18.89
N LEU A 344 -22.29 -7.22 18.21
CA LEU A 344 -22.59 -7.39 16.78
C LEU A 344 -21.52 -6.84 15.84
N PHE A 345 -20.81 -5.79 16.25
CA PHE A 345 -19.70 -5.26 15.45
C PHE A 345 -18.59 -6.29 15.36
N GLN A 346 -18.25 -6.95 16.47
CA GLN A 346 -17.28 -8.05 16.46
C GLN A 346 -17.66 -9.19 15.49
N ILE A 347 -18.94 -9.55 15.40
CA ILE A 347 -19.44 -10.60 14.48
C ILE A 347 -19.31 -10.20 13.00
N VAL A 348 -19.71 -8.98 12.61
CA VAL A 348 -19.50 -8.47 11.23
C VAL A 348 -18.02 -8.48 10.88
N MET A 349 -17.18 -8.18 11.86
CA MET A 349 -15.76 -7.93 11.68
C MET A 349 -14.93 -9.21 11.62
N ASP A 350 -15.37 -10.25 12.33
CA ASP A 350 -14.84 -11.60 12.20
C ASP A 350 -15.25 -12.21 10.85
N LYS A 351 -16.48 -11.95 10.38
CA LYS A 351 -16.96 -12.39 9.06
C LYS A 351 -16.28 -11.66 7.89
N MET A 352 -16.01 -10.36 8.02
CA MET A 352 -15.24 -9.60 7.02
C MET A 352 -13.76 -10.03 6.97
N LYS A 353 -13.19 -10.52 8.07
CA LYS A 353 -11.84 -11.11 8.09
C LYS A 353 -11.79 -12.48 7.44
N GLU A 354 -12.78 -13.33 7.69
CA GLU A 354 -12.93 -14.60 6.97
C GLU A 354 -13.03 -14.37 5.47
N PHE A 355 -13.78 -13.34 5.04
CA PHE A 355 -13.86 -12.94 3.65
C PHE A 355 -12.51 -12.45 3.10
N ASP A 356 -11.81 -11.54 3.78
CA ASP A 356 -10.50 -11.01 3.32
C ASP A 356 -9.39 -12.08 3.31
N GLN A 357 -9.47 -13.10 4.17
CA GLN A 357 -8.57 -14.26 4.16
C GLN A 357 -8.84 -15.25 3.03
N LYS A 358 -10.09 -15.34 2.55
CA LYS A 358 -10.44 -16.14 1.36
C LYS A 358 -10.19 -15.39 0.04
N VAL A 359 -10.20 -14.06 0.07
CA VAL A 359 -9.98 -13.17 -1.09
C VAL A 359 -8.49 -12.96 -1.41
N ARG A 360 -7.60 -13.21 -0.45
CA ARG A 360 -6.12 -13.19 -0.60
C ARG A 360 -5.58 -14.60 -0.81
#